data_AF-A0A9P6SGN3-F1
#
_entry.id   AF-A0A9P6SGN3-F1
#
_cell.length_a   1.000
_cell.length_b   1.000
_cell.length_c   1.000
_cell.angle_alpha   90.00
_cell.angle_beta   90.00
_cell.angle_gamma   90.00
#
_symmetry.space_group_name_H-M   'P 1'
#
loop_
_entity.id
_entity.type
_entity.pdbx_description
1 polymer ?
#
loop_
_entity_poly.entity_id
_entity_poly.type
_entity_poly.pdbx_seq_one_letter_code
_entity_poly.pdbx_strand_id
1 'polypeptide(L)'
;LKIIVKWGGEFTHAAKYQSRDLGDNLRKDLQIMNKNVLDDVKIFTSSERRVRATAELFTQRFLDIREVPKDMLLIRKEMLDDSNAAKEKTDAVKQELYELLQRDNPEGLEELWPRGKADPGELVQDIIVAMRKLREIMRKNFKEYDIDAIQKSWCCYESPSLFYERWEKIFEEFADVERSEFDPSKVSELYDSLKYDALHNRPFLETIFVDADSGEGMGPIKDLYSKAKILFDFVSPLEYGISEEDRLEIGLLTSMPLIKQIVEDLEACKRPDAAPCTRLYFTKESHVHTLLNIVYLSGIPTKLHKRDIPELDYLTQITFELYERSGPTTPSLSTFDSPHHSSPPEYSLRIGFSPGSGNPNILDLQMDSKHCLAVMQRRNLTDHLPLDAALHYYKTQVENPKYRSVNRRIRESRMLGHRLVVAENEEEDMIEDEAPLMIIGSPPVERGGLEAYFQRANLGA
;
A
#
# COMPACT_ATOMS: atom_id res chain seq x y z
N LEU A 1 -11.71 -27.42 6.78
CA LEU A 1 -10.81 -26.64 5.91
C LEU A 1 -11.63 -25.59 5.15
N LYS A 2 -11.27 -24.31 5.22
CA LYS A 2 -11.83 -23.25 4.36
C LYS A 2 -10.69 -22.76 3.47
N ILE A 3 -10.69 -23.14 2.19
CA ILE A 3 -9.71 -22.64 1.23
C ILE A 3 -10.17 -21.23 0.84
N ILE A 4 -9.40 -20.21 1.25
CA ILE A 4 -9.67 -18.82 0.86
C ILE A 4 -8.80 -18.52 -0.36
N VAL A 5 -9.38 -18.63 -1.55
CA VAL A 5 -8.75 -18.16 -2.79
C VAL A 5 -8.99 -16.66 -2.88
N LYS A 6 -7.94 -15.86 -2.70
CA LYS A 6 -7.98 -14.42 -2.97
C LYS A 6 -7.53 -14.19 -4.41
N TRP A 7 -8.42 -13.64 -5.22
CA TRP A 7 -8.14 -13.17 -6.58
C TRP A 7 -8.09 -11.64 -6.57
N GLY A 8 -7.09 -11.03 -7.21
CA GLY A 8 -6.80 -9.60 -7.14
C GLY A 8 -5.44 -9.26 -6.48
N GLY A 9 -5.06 -7.98 -6.51
CA GLY A 9 -3.75 -7.51 -5.98
C GLY A 9 -2.58 -7.64 -6.95
N GLU A 10 -2.86 -7.88 -8.23
CA GLU A 10 -1.84 -7.98 -9.28
C GLU A 10 -1.26 -6.62 -9.66
N PHE A 11 -0.02 -6.64 -10.14
CA PHE A 11 0.66 -5.45 -10.62
C PHE A 11 0.05 -4.97 -11.94
N THR A 12 -0.57 -3.79 -11.92
CA THR A 12 -1.29 -3.27 -13.10
C THR A 12 -0.33 -2.76 -14.19
N HIS A 13 -0.82 -2.69 -15.43
CA HIS A 13 -0.09 -2.02 -16.51
C HIS A 13 0.10 -0.52 -16.23
N ALA A 14 -0.83 0.14 -15.52
CA ALA A 14 -0.65 1.51 -15.05
C ALA A 14 0.52 1.64 -14.07
N ALA A 15 0.61 0.72 -13.11
CA ALA A 15 1.68 0.65 -12.12
C ALA A 15 3.06 0.53 -12.79
N LYS A 16 3.15 -0.13 -13.94
CA LYS A 16 4.37 -0.18 -14.76
C LYS A 16 4.86 1.19 -15.18
N TYR A 17 3.99 2.02 -15.74
CA TYR A 17 4.36 3.37 -16.18
C TYR A 17 4.65 4.27 -14.98
N GLN A 18 3.81 4.22 -13.95
CA GLN A 18 3.96 5.05 -12.75
C GLN A 18 5.27 4.75 -12.00
N SER A 19 5.65 3.47 -11.87
CA SER A 19 6.93 3.06 -11.27
C SER A 19 8.11 3.59 -12.07
N ARG A 20 8.01 3.52 -13.40
CA ARG A 20 9.07 3.98 -14.30
C ARG A 20 9.24 5.50 -14.24
N ASP A 21 8.13 6.23 -14.31
CA ASP A 21 8.11 7.69 -14.27
C ASP A 21 8.65 8.20 -12.94
N LEU A 22 8.30 7.56 -11.82
CA LEU A 22 8.84 7.93 -10.52
C LEU A 22 10.35 7.66 -10.43
N GLY A 23 10.83 6.52 -10.93
CA GLY A 23 12.27 6.21 -10.97
C GLY A 23 13.05 7.23 -11.81
N ASP A 24 12.54 7.58 -12.99
CA ASP A 24 13.14 8.59 -13.87
C ASP A 24 13.16 9.98 -13.22
N ASN A 25 12.06 10.39 -12.58
CA ASN A 25 11.96 11.68 -11.93
C ASN A 25 12.89 11.77 -10.70
N LEU A 26 12.93 10.74 -9.85
CA LEU A 26 13.82 10.73 -8.69
C LEU A 26 15.29 10.73 -9.12
N ARG A 27 15.65 10.00 -10.18
CA ARG A 27 17.02 10.04 -10.72
C ARG A 27 17.42 11.46 -11.12
N LYS A 28 16.55 12.16 -11.86
CA LYS A 28 16.81 13.55 -12.29
C LYS A 28 16.94 14.49 -11.09
N ASP A 29 16.03 14.38 -10.11
CA ASP A 29 16.09 15.17 -8.87
C ASP A 29 17.44 14.98 -8.15
N LEU A 30 17.86 13.72 -7.94
CA LEU A 30 19.09 13.39 -7.24
C LEU A 30 20.34 13.79 -8.04
N GLN A 31 20.33 13.67 -9.37
CA GLN A 31 21.43 14.14 -10.22
C GLN A 31 21.66 15.65 -10.10
N ILE A 32 20.59 16.43 -9.93
CA ILE A 32 20.66 17.87 -9.73
C ILE A 32 21.18 18.19 -8.32
N MET A 33 20.72 17.46 -7.29
CA MET A 33 21.09 17.73 -5.90
C MET A 33 22.51 17.24 -5.56
N ASN A 34 22.80 15.95 -5.80
CA ASN A 34 24.10 15.34 -5.58
C ASN A 34 24.18 14.01 -6.33
N LYS A 35 24.85 13.98 -7.49
CA LYS A 35 25.01 12.77 -8.31
C LYS A 35 25.65 11.59 -7.58
N ASN A 36 26.50 11.84 -6.57
CA ASN A 36 27.26 10.80 -5.89
C ASN A 36 26.35 9.87 -5.04
N VAL A 37 25.12 10.30 -4.72
CA VAL A 37 24.14 9.44 -4.02
C VAL A 37 23.70 8.23 -4.85
N LEU A 38 23.98 8.24 -6.15
CA LEU A 38 23.69 7.14 -7.08
C LEU A 38 24.83 6.11 -7.15
N ASP A 39 25.98 6.37 -6.54
CA ASP A 39 27.15 5.49 -6.59
C ASP A 39 27.04 4.33 -5.57
N ASP A 40 26.35 4.55 -4.45
CA ASP A 40 26.02 3.52 -3.46
C ASP A 40 24.50 3.46 -3.23
N VAL A 41 23.84 2.52 -3.91
CA VAL A 41 22.40 2.29 -3.81
C VAL A 41 22.12 0.89 -3.27
N LYS A 42 21.34 0.80 -2.18
CA LYS A 42 20.79 -0.48 -1.69
C LYS A 42 19.27 -0.45 -1.76
N ILE A 43 18.70 -1.58 -2.18
CA ILE A 43 17.27 -1.70 -2.45
C ILE A 43 16.74 -2.87 -1.66
N PHE A 44 15.82 -2.57 -0.75
CA PHE A 44 15.14 -3.54 0.07
C PHE A 44 13.67 -3.60 -0.36
N THR A 45 13.13 -4.80 -0.45
CA THR A 45 11.74 -5.01 -0.86
C THR A 45 11.05 -6.03 0.04
N SER A 46 9.74 -5.88 0.18
CA SER A 46 8.89 -6.94 0.72
C SER A 46 8.90 -8.16 -0.21
N SER A 47 8.43 -9.32 0.27
CA SER A 47 8.31 -10.51 -0.58
C SER A 47 7.07 -10.52 -1.48
N GLU A 48 6.15 -9.55 -1.33
CA GLU A 48 4.95 -9.44 -2.16
C GLU A 48 5.29 -9.22 -3.64
N ARG A 49 4.68 -10.00 -4.53
CA ARG A 49 4.96 -9.96 -5.97
C ARG A 49 4.80 -8.55 -6.57
N ARG A 50 3.70 -7.86 -6.24
CA ARG A 50 3.42 -6.49 -6.71
C ARG A 50 4.45 -5.46 -6.23
N VAL A 51 4.95 -5.61 -5.01
CA VAL A 51 5.95 -4.72 -4.43
C VAL A 51 7.32 -4.98 -5.07
N ARG A 52 7.68 -6.25 -5.28
CA ARG A 52 8.88 -6.62 -6.01
C ARG A 52 8.88 -6.12 -7.46
N ALA A 53 7.77 -6.26 -8.17
CA ALA A 53 7.60 -5.74 -9.53
C ALA A 53 7.75 -4.21 -9.58
N THR A 54 7.17 -3.51 -8.59
CA THR A 54 7.36 -2.06 -8.41
C THR A 54 8.83 -1.71 -8.21
N ALA A 55 9.50 -2.37 -7.26
CA ALA A 55 10.91 -2.15 -6.95
C ALA A 55 11.82 -2.39 -8.16
N GLU A 56 11.58 -3.46 -8.91
CA GLU A 56 12.37 -3.82 -10.09
C GLU A 56 12.26 -2.77 -11.19
N LEU A 57 11.03 -2.42 -11.60
CA LEU A 57 10.79 -1.44 -12.66
C LEU A 57 11.26 -0.04 -12.28
N PHE A 58 11.03 0.35 -11.02
CA PHE A 58 11.58 1.60 -10.47
C PHE A 58 13.10 1.60 -10.59
N THR A 59 13.77 0.52 -10.15
CA THR A 59 15.25 0.41 -10.11
C THR A 59 15.86 0.53 -11.49
N GLN A 60 15.29 -0.13 -12.49
CA GLN A 60 15.74 -0.05 -13.88
C GLN A 60 15.81 1.41 -14.36
N ARG A 61 14.80 2.21 -14.03
CA ARG A 61 14.74 3.63 -14.41
C ARG A 61 15.61 4.51 -13.53
N PHE A 62 15.58 4.27 -12.22
CA PHE A 62 16.33 5.04 -11.24
C PHE A 62 17.85 4.93 -11.43
N LEU A 63 18.36 3.74 -11.74
CA LEU A 63 19.79 3.51 -11.99
C LEU A 63 20.18 3.62 -13.46
N ASP A 64 19.20 3.74 -14.37
CA ASP A 64 19.39 3.73 -15.82
C ASP A 64 20.10 2.46 -16.31
N ILE A 65 19.59 1.31 -15.85
CA ILE A 65 20.08 -0.03 -16.19
C ILE A 65 18.98 -0.83 -16.89
N ARG A 66 19.38 -1.71 -17.81
CA ARG A 66 18.44 -2.51 -18.60
C ARG A 66 17.79 -3.64 -17.78
N GLU A 67 18.59 -4.32 -16.96
CA GLU A 67 18.16 -5.43 -16.12
C GLU A 67 18.75 -5.26 -14.74
N VAL A 68 17.97 -5.62 -13.71
CA VAL A 68 18.41 -5.48 -12.33
C VAL A 68 19.14 -6.75 -11.89
N PRO A 69 20.37 -6.67 -11.37
CA PRO A 69 21.09 -7.84 -10.85
C PRO A 69 20.29 -8.55 -9.75
N LYS A 70 20.34 -9.89 -9.73
CA LYS A 70 19.54 -10.73 -8.80
C LYS A 70 19.82 -10.43 -7.32
N ASP A 71 21.04 -9.99 -7.01
CA ASP A 71 21.54 -9.67 -5.68
C ASP A 71 21.28 -8.21 -5.27
N MET A 72 20.82 -7.35 -6.19
CA MET A 72 20.55 -5.94 -5.89
C MET A 72 19.23 -5.72 -5.14
N LEU A 73 18.19 -6.54 -5.41
CA LEU A 73 16.90 -6.48 -4.70
C LEU A 73 16.95 -7.41 -3.49
N LEU A 74 17.21 -6.82 -2.32
CA LEU A 74 17.30 -7.55 -1.05
C LEU A 74 15.90 -7.73 -0.45
N ILE A 75 15.36 -8.95 -0.53
CA ILE A 75 14.08 -9.28 0.10
C ILE A 75 14.25 -9.33 1.62
N ARG A 76 13.52 -8.50 2.37
CA ARG A 76 13.62 -8.39 3.84
C ARG A 76 12.27 -8.62 4.51
N LYS A 77 11.79 -9.88 4.48
CA LYS A 77 10.48 -10.29 5.03
C LYS A 77 10.24 -9.79 6.46
N GLU A 78 11.21 -10.01 7.35
CA GLU A 78 11.11 -9.63 8.77
C GLU A 78 11.01 -8.12 9.02
N MET A 79 11.39 -7.29 8.05
CA MET A 79 11.43 -5.83 8.17
C MET A 79 10.32 -5.15 7.37
N LEU A 80 9.87 -5.76 6.27
CA LEU A 80 8.99 -5.14 5.27
C LEU A 80 7.68 -5.92 5.04
N ASP A 81 7.49 -7.08 5.67
CA ASP A 81 6.30 -7.92 5.51
C ASP A 81 5.60 -8.20 6.84
N ASP A 82 6.39 -8.53 7.88
CA ASP A 82 5.93 -9.09 9.15
C ASP A 82 5.17 -8.07 10.01
N SER A 83 3.89 -8.35 10.22
CA SER A 83 3.00 -7.60 11.11
C SER A 83 2.34 -8.50 12.16
N ASN A 84 2.82 -9.74 12.33
CA ASN A 84 2.16 -10.74 13.17
C ASN A 84 2.14 -10.32 14.64
N ALA A 85 3.21 -9.67 15.11
CA ALA A 85 3.30 -9.17 16.47
C ALA A 85 2.22 -8.11 16.81
N ALA A 86 1.70 -7.41 15.79
CA ALA A 86 0.66 -6.39 15.94
C ALA A 86 -0.76 -6.95 15.83
N LYS A 87 -0.94 -8.22 15.44
CA LYS A 87 -2.25 -8.80 15.08
C LYS A 87 -3.27 -8.67 16.20
N GLU A 88 -2.94 -9.13 17.40
CA GLU A 88 -3.83 -9.07 18.58
C GLU A 88 -4.31 -7.64 18.86
N LYS A 89 -3.40 -6.66 18.80
CA LYS A 89 -3.72 -5.25 19.03
C LYS A 89 -4.57 -4.66 17.90
N THR A 90 -4.28 -5.04 16.67
CA THR A 90 -5.05 -4.64 15.47
C THR A 90 -6.47 -5.20 15.52
N ASP A 91 -6.64 -6.46 15.94
CA ASP A 91 -7.95 -7.11 16.06
C ASP A 91 -8.78 -6.46 17.18
N ALA A 92 -8.15 -6.05 18.29
CA ALA A 92 -8.83 -5.28 19.34
C ALA A 92 -9.32 -3.91 18.85
N VAL A 93 -8.49 -3.20 18.07
CA VAL A 93 -8.86 -1.91 17.46
C VAL A 93 -10.00 -2.07 16.46
N LYS A 94 -10.02 -3.16 15.68
CA LYS A 94 -11.13 -3.47 14.77
C LYS A 94 -12.44 -3.72 15.52
N GLN A 95 -12.38 -4.40 16.66
CA GLN A 95 -13.54 -4.62 17.50
C GLN A 95 -14.08 -3.30 18.09
N GLU A 96 -13.18 -2.41 18.54
CA GLU A 96 -13.58 -1.07 19.00
C GLU A 96 -14.18 -0.23 17.87
N LEU A 97 -13.60 -0.28 16.67
CA LEU A 97 -14.13 0.41 15.49
C LEU A 97 -15.51 -0.11 15.08
N TYR A 98 -15.73 -1.43 15.17
CA TYR A 98 -17.05 -2.03 15.00
C TYR A 98 -18.04 -1.42 15.98
N GLU A 99 -17.72 -1.37 17.28
CA GLU A 99 -18.60 -0.77 18.29
C GLU A 99 -18.86 0.72 18.05
N LEU A 100 -17.86 1.48 17.59
CA LEU A 100 -18.00 2.90 17.26
C LEU A 100 -18.99 3.14 16.12
N LEU A 101 -19.00 2.28 15.09
CA LEU A 101 -19.90 2.41 13.95
C LEU A 101 -21.34 1.95 14.24
N GLN A 102 -21.57 1.25 15.36
CA GLN A 102 -22.90 0.77 15.77
C GLN A 102 -23.66 1.74 16.69
N ARG A 103 -22.95 2.66 17.37
CA ARG A 103 -23.57 3.57 18.34
C ARG A 103 -24.30 4.68 17.60
N ASP A 104 -25.58 4.86 17.90
CA ASP A 104 -26.31 6.07 17.50
C ASP A 104 -25.74 7.23 18.33
N ASN A 105 -24.76 7.94 17.78
CA ASN A 105 -24.04 9.08 18.37
C ASN A 105 -23.00 8.74 19.47
N PRO A 106 -21.82 8.18 19.12
CA PRO A 106 -20.76 7.91 20.09
C PRO A 106 -20.14 9.23 20.60
N GLU A 107 -20.19 9.47 21.90
CA GLU A 107 -19.34 10.50 22.54
C GLU A 107 -17.87 10.29 22.10
N GLY A 108 -17.21 11.36 21.64
CA GLY A 108 -15.83 11.32 21.14
C GLY A 108 -15.68 11.07 19.63
N LEU A 109 -16.73 10.62 18.94
CA LEU A 109 -16.70 10.47 17.48
C LEU A 109 -16.62 11.82 16.75
N GLU A 110 -17.22 12.88 17.31
CA GLU A 110 -17.22 14.24 16.72
C GLU A 110 -15.81 14.78 16.43
N GLU A 111 -14.79 14.31 17.17
CA GLU A 111 -13.40 14.71 16.95
C GLU A 111 -12.73 13.96 15.79
N LEU A 112 -13.16 12.72 15.52
CA LEU A 112 -12.61 11.84 14.50
C LEU A 112 -13.38 11.91 13.18
N TRP A 113 -14.70 12.17 13.23
CA TRP A 113 -15.58 12.18 12.07
C TRP A 113 -15.55 13.52 11.32
N PRO A 114 -15.57 13.52 9.97
CA PRO A 114 -15.60 14.75 9.20
C PRO A 114 -16.81 15.64 9.52
N ARG A 115 -16.56 16.92 9.80
CA ARG A 115 -17.61 17.90 10.13
C ARG A 115 -18.61 18.08 8.98
N GLY A 116 -19.89 18.15 9.32
CA GLY A 116 -20.98 18.39 8.37
C GLY A 116 -21.33 17.21 7.47
N LYS A 117 -20.81 16.01 7.78
CA LYS A 117 -21.25 14.75 7.16
C LYS A 117 -22.36 14.12 8.00
N ALA A 118 -23.15 13.25 7.37
CA ALA A 118 -24.14 12.41 8.04
C ALA A 118 -23.48 11.57 9.13
N ASP A 119 -24.25 11.12 10.11
CA ASP A 119 -23.78 10.18 11.13
C ASP A 119 -23.19 8.91 10.47
N PRO A 120 -22.12 8.29 11.00
CA PRO A 120 -21.54 7.11 10.38
C PRO A 120 -22.53 5.95 10.24
N GLY A 121 -23.40 5.75 11.22
CA GLY A 121 -24.41 4.70 11.18
C GLY A 121 -25.46 4.97 10.12
N GLU A 122 -25.86 6.23 9.92
CA GLU A 122 -26.71 6.65 8.80
C GLU A 122 -26.00 6.45 7.45
N LEU A 123 -24.71 6.79 7.36
CA LEU A 123 -23.92 6.60 6.14
C LEU A 123 -23.78 5.12 5.78
N VAL A 124 -23.55 4.24 6.76
CA VAL A 124 -23.51 2.78 6.56
C VAL A 124 -24.87 2.30 6.06
N GLN A 125 -25.96 2.75 6.66
CA GLN A 125 -27.31 2.38 6.23
C GLN A 125 -27.59 2.81 4.78
N ASP A 126 -27.19 4.03 4.41
CA ASP A 126 -27.30 4.53 3.04
C ASP A 126 -26.47 3.71 2.04
N ILE A 127 -25.25 3.30 2.42
CA ILE A 127 -24.41 2.42 1.59
C ILE A 127 -25.11 1.08 1.39
N ILE A 128 -25.67 0.46 2.43
CA ILE A 128 -26.41 -0.82 2.33
C ILE A 128 -27.58 -0.69 1.34
N VAL A 129 -28.35 0.39 1.44
CA VAL A 129 -29.49 0.65 0.52
C VAL A 129 -29.01 0.86 -0.91
N ALA A 130 -27.95 1.65 -1.11
CA ALA A 130 -27.36 1.87 -2.43
C ALA A 130 -26.84 0.57 -3.04
N MET A 131 -26.18 -0.28 -2.23
CA MET A 131 -25.67 -1.58 -2.65
C MET A 131 -26.80 -2.52 -3.08
N ARG A 132 -27.92 -2.58 -2.34
CA ARG A 132 -29.11 -3.35 -2.74
C ARG A 132 -29.64 -2.92 -4.12
N LYS A 133 -29.82 -1.62 -4.32
CA LYS A 133 -30.27 -1.04 -5.60
C LYS A 133 -29.30 -1.37 -6.75
N LEU A 134 -28.00 -1.15 -6.55
CA LEU A 134 -26.99 -1.37 -7.57
C LEU A 134 -26.83 -2.85 -7.94
N ARG A 135 -27.02 -3.77 -6.98
CA ARG A 135 -27.04 -5.22 -7.26
C ARG A 135 -28.16 -5.60 -8.21
N GLU A 136 -29.37 -5.06 -7.99
CA GLU A 136 -30.51 -5.32 -8.87
C GLU A 136 -30.26 -4.79 -10.29
N ILE A 137 -29.74 -3.57 -10.40
CA ILE A 137 -29.38 -2.95 -11.69
C ILE A 137 -28.33 -3.80 -12.41
N MET A 138 -27.25 -4.18 -11.72
CA MET A 138 -26.20 -5.02 -12.28
C MET A 138 -26.77 -6.34 -12.80
N ARG A 139 -27.54 -7.06 -11.98
CA ARG A 139 -28.15 -8.34 -12.35
C ARG A 139 -29.12 -8.23 -13.53
N LYS A 140 -29.89 -7.14 -13.62
CA LYS A 140 -30.75 -6.83 -14.78
C LYS A 140 -29.89 -6.63 -16.02
N ASN A 141 -28.94 -5.71 -15.97
CA ASN A 141 -28.09 -5.35 -17.10
C ASN A 141 -27.24 -6.52 -17.60
N PHE A 142 -26.72 -7.37 -16.71
CA PHE A 142 -26.02 -8.61 -17.07
C PHE A 142 -26.86 -9.60 -17.87
N LYS A 143 -28.20 -9.57 -17.73
CA LYS A 143 -29.13 -10.43 -18.49
C LYS A 143 -29.57 -9.79 -19.79
N GLU A 144 -29.68 -8.47 -19.84
CA GLU A 144 -30.27 -7.73 -20.95
C GLU A 144 -29.25 -7.28 -22.00
N TYR A 145 -28.00 -7.02 -21.61
CA TYR A 145 -26.99 -6.46 -22.50
C TYR A 145 -26.03 -7.51 -23.05
N ASP A 146 -25.42 -7.20 -24.19
CA ASP A 146 -24.25 -7.92 -24.69
C ASP A 146 -23.01 -7.49 -23.90
N ILE A 147 -22.72 -8.23 -22.84
CA ILE A 147 -21.72 -7.87 -21.84
C ILE A 147 -20.30 -7.84 -22.42
N ASP A 148 -19.99 -8.73 -23.35
CA ASP A 148 -18.67 -8.78 -24.00
C ASP A 148 -18.45 -7.59 -24.96
N ALA A 149 -19.53 -6.96 -25.44
CA ALA A 149 -19.45 -5.77 -26.28
C ALA A 149 -19.14 -4.48 -25.50
N ILE A 150 -19.40 -4.44 -24.19
CA ILE A 150 -19.24 -3.23 -23.36
C ILE A 150 -17.77 -2.80 -23.25
N GLN A 151 -16.88 -3.77 -22.97
CA GLN A 151 -15.46 -3.51 -22.81
C GLN A 151 -14.63 -4.66 -23.40
N LYS A 152 -13.76 -4.32 -24.37
CA LYS A 152 -12.91 -5.30 -25.06
C LYS A 152 -11.56 -5.54 -24.39
N SER A 153 -11.04 -4.53 -23.70
CA SER A 153 -9.71 -4.58 -23.08
C SER A 153 -9.86 -4.47 -21.58
N TRP A 154 -9.36 -5.49 -20.88
CA TRP A 154 -9.46 -5.62 -19.44
C TRP A 154 -8.07 -5.63 -18.80
N CYS A 155 -7.99 -5.08 -17.59
CA CYS A 155 -6.76 -4.99 -16.83
C CYS A 155 -6.58 -6.21 -15.94
N CYS A 156 -5.34 -6.66 -15.73
CA CYS A 156 -5.02 -7.71 -14.74
C CYS A 156 -5.78 -9.03 -14.93
N TYR A 157 -6.04 -9.44 -16.17
CA TYR A 157 -6.79 -10.66 -16.50
C TYR A 157 -8.25 -10.65 -15.98
N GLU A 158 -8.78 -9.47 -15.66
CA GLU A 158 -10.20 -9.28 -15.38
C GLU A 158 -11.04 -9.61 -16.61
N SER A 159 -12.30 -9.95 -16.37
CA SER A 159 -13.28 -10.22 -17.41
C SER A 159 -14.67 -9.81 -16.89
N PRO A 160 -15.70 -9.75 -17.75
CA PRO A 160 -17.03 -9.46 -17.25
C PRO A 160 -17.54 -10.47 -16.21
N SER A 161 -17.18 -11.75 -16.35
CA SER A 161 -17.57 -12.79 -15.39
C SER A 161 -16.87 -12.61 -14.04
N LEU A 162 -15.57 -12.31 -14.04
CA LEU A 162 -14.80 -12.09 -12.82
C LEU A 162 -15.22 -10.79 -12.12
N PHE A 163 -15.55 -9.75 -12.89
CA PHE A 163 -16.18 -8.54 -12.38
C PHE A 163 -17.50 -8.86 -11.67
N TYR A 164 -18.38 -9.64 -12.32
CA TYR A 164 -19.67 -10.04 -11.74
C TYR A 164 -19.48 -10.82 -10.44
N GLU A 165 -18.61 -11.83 -10.42
CA GLU A 165 -18.34 -12.65 -9.23
C GLU A 165 -17.76 -11.81 -8.08
N ARG A 166 -16.83 -10.91 -8.37
CA ARG A 166 -16.26 -9.99 -7.38
C ARG A 166 -17.34 -9.09 -6.78
N TRP A 167 -18.15 -8.46 -7.63
CA TRP A 167 -19.21 -7.57 -7.16
C TRP A 167 -20.32 -8.31 -6.43
N GLU A 168 -20.72 -9.50 -6.87
CA GLU A 168 -21.69 -10.33 -6.12
C GLU A 168 -21.19 -10.67 -4.72
N LYS A 169 -19.91 -11.01 -4.56
CA LYS A 169 -19.30 -11.22 -3.24
C LYS A 169 -19.35 -9.95 -2.37
N ILE A 170 -19.01 -8.79 -2.93
CA ILE A 170 -19.09 -7.52 -2.21
C ILE A 170 -20.55 -7.20 -1.85
N PHE A 171 -21.51 -7.51 -2.73
CA PHE A 171 -22.92 -7.35 -2.42
C PHE A 171 -23.38 -8.26 -1.28
N GLU A 172 -22.92 -9.50 -1.20
CA GLU A 172 -23.22 -10.39 -0.06
C GLU A 172 -22.72 -9.81 1.28
N GLU A 173 -21.61 -9.07 1.25
CA GLU A 173 -21.01 -8.46 2.45
C GLU A 173 -21.68 -7.15 2.88
N PHE A 174 -22.51 -6.52 2.03
CA PHE A 174 -23.16 -5.23 2.31
C PHE A 174 -24.69 -5.26 2.14
N ALA A 175 -25.19 -5.80 1.04
CA ALA A 175 -26.61 -5.81 0.72
C ALA A 175 -27.39 -6.86 1.54
N ASP A 176 -26.75 -7.97 1.90
CA ASP A 176 -27.38 -9.10 2.59
C ASP A 176 -27.19 -9.06 4.12
N VAL A 177 -26.57 -7.99 4.64
CA VAL A 177 -26.39 -7.75 6.08
C VAL A 177 -27.26 -6.58 6.55
N GLU A 178 -27.67 -6.63 7.80
CA GLU A 178 -28.25 -5.46 8.47
C GLU A 178 -27.15 -4.59 9.08
N ARG A 179 -27.45 -3.32 9.36
CA ARG A 179 -26.48 -2.37 9.94
C ARG A 179 -25.78 -2.94 11.17
N SER A 180 -26.53 -3.64 12.03
CA SER A 180 -26.03 -4.28 13.26
C SER A 180 -25.02 -5.40 13.06
N GLU A 181 -24.86 -5.89 11.82
CA GLU A 181 -23.95 -6.99 11.46
C GLU A 181 -22.80 -6.51 10.55
N PHE A 182 -22.75 -5.20 10.28
CA PHE A 182 -21.77 -4.59 9.39
C PHE A 182 -20.34 -4.74 9.91
N ASP A 183 -19.45 -5.31 9.10
CA ASP A 183 -18.02 -5.46 9.38
C ASP A 183 -17.22 -4.29 8.76
N PRO A 184 -16.61 -3.39 9.58
CA PRO A 184 -15.84 -2.26 9.09
C PRO A 184 -14.65 -2.65 8.19
N SER A 185 -14.10 -3.86 8.33
CA SER A 185 -12.98 -4.30 7.50
C SER A 185 -13.34 -4.45 6.02
N LYS A 186 -14.65 -4.45 5.69
CA LYS A 186 -15.18 -4.50 4.33
C LYS A 186 -15.15 -3.17 3.59
N VAL A 187 -15.01 -2.06 4.32
CA VAL A 187 -14.97 -0.71 3.74
C VAL A 187 -13.83 -0.56 2.74
N SER A 188 -12.63 -1.03 3.11
CA SER A 188 -11.47 -1.01 2.22
C SER A 188 -11.69 -1.84 0.95
N GLU A 189 -12.32 -3.01 1.05
CA GLU A 189 -12.62 -3.88 -0.10
C GLU A 189 -13.61 -3.22 -1.09
N LEU A 190 -14.66 -2.57 -0.56
CA LEU A 190 -15.62 -1.82 -1.36
C LEU A 190 -14.97 -0.60 -2.04
N TYR A 191 -14.25 0.22 -1.28
CA TYR A 191 -13.64 1.44 -1.82
C TYR A 191 -12.55 1.12 -2.85
N ASP A 192 -11.68 0.15 -2.58
CA ASP A 192 -10.64 -0.27 -3.52
C ASP A 192 -11.25 -0.84 -4.81
N SER A 193 -12.34 -1.60 -4.71
CA SER A 193 -13.07 -2.14 -5.87
C SER A 193 -13.67 -1.02 -6.73
N LEU A 194 -14.37 -0.08 -6.09
CA LEU A 194 -14.92 1.10 -6.75
C LEU A 194 -13.84 1.93 -7.44
N LYS A 195 -12.72 2.18 -6.75
CA LYS A 195 -11.58 2.93 -7.26
C LYS A 195 -10.89 2.22 -8.41
N TYR A 196 -10.68 0.91 -8.30
CA TYR A 196 -10.12 0.08 -9.36
C TYR A 196 -10.98 0.11 -10.61
N ASP A 197 -12.29 -0.13 -10.48
CA ASP A 197 -13.21 -0.14 -11.62
C ASP A 197 -13.37 1.23 -12.26
N ALA A 198 -13.38 2.30 -11.44
CA ALA A 198 -13.37 3.67 -11.94
C ALA A 198 -12.12 4.00 -12.77
N LEU A 199 -10.97 3.39 -12.47
CA LEU A 199 -9.71 3.63 -13.18
C LEU A 199 -9.51 2.71 -14.39
N HIS A 200 -9.93 1.45 -14.27
CA HIS A 200 -9.52 0.39 -15.18
C HIS A 200 -10.66 -0.25 -15.97
N ASN A 201 -11.90 -0.14 -15.49
CA ASN A 201 -13.09 -0.74 -16.07
C ASN A 201 -14.22 0.27 -16.26
N ARG A 202 -13.87 1.55 -16.49
CA ARG A 202 -14.84 2.65 -16.49
C ARG A 202 -15.99 2.47 -17.48
N PRO A 203 -15.76 2.14 -18.76
CA PRO A 203 -16.86 1.90 -19.69
C PRO A 203 -17.82 0.82 -19.19
N PHE A 204 -17.27 -0.21 -18.55
CA PHE A 204 -18.06 -1.29 -17.96
C PHE A 204 -18.87 -0.81 -16.74
N LEU A 205 -18.22 -0.15 -15.79
CA LEU A 205 -18.84 0.45 -14.60
C LEU A 205 -19.98 1.41 -15.00
N GLU A 206 -19.75 2.26 -16.00
CA GLU A 206 -20.68 3.27 -16.50
C GLU A 206 -21.89 2.69 -17.25
N THR A 207 -21.79 1.44 -17.70
CA THR A 207 -22.89 0.77 -18.39
C THR A 207 -23.66 -0.14 -17.44
N ILE A 208 -22.94 -0.92 -16.63
CA ILE A 208 -23.55 -2.00 -15.87
C ILE A 208 -24.31 -1.53 -14.63
N PHE A 209 -23.92 -0.40 -14.04
CA PHE A 209 -24.57 0.17 -12.85
C PHE A 209 -25.53 1.32 -13.16
N VAL A 210 -25.79 1.59 -14.44
CA VAL A 210 -26.74 2.62 -14.86
C VAL A 210 -28.05 1.96 -15.25
N ASP A 211 -29.15 2.42 -14.65
CA ASP A 211 -30.50 2.06 -15.09
C ASP A 211 -30.95 3.06 -16.16
N ALA A 212 -31.08 2.58 -17.40
CA ALA A 212 -31.48 3.40 -18.53
C ALA A 212 -32.89 4.00 -18.36
N ASP A 213 -33.74 3.36 -17.56
CA ASP A 213 -35.14 3.74 -17.36
C ASP A 213 -35.32 4.82 -16.27
N SER A 214 -34.36 4.99 -15.35
CA SER A 214 -34.53 5.88 -14.19
C SER A 214 -34.23 7.35 -14.47
N GLY A 215 -33.45 7.64 -15.52
CA GLY A 215 -32.97 8.98 -15.83
C GLY A 215 -31.91 9.53 -14.86
N GLU A 216 -31.49 8.76 -13.86
CA GLU A 216 -30.48 9.18 -12.87
C GLU A 216 -29.05 9.08 -13.41
N GLY A 217 -28.85 8.34 -14.52
CA GLY A 217 -27.54 8.12 -15.12
C GLY A 217 -26.55 7.54 -14.11
N MET A 218 -25.37 8.15 -14.02
CA MET A 218 -24.30 7.77 -13.08
C MET A 218 -24.53 8.21 -11.63
N GLY A 219 -25.66 8.85 -11.32
CA GLY A 219 -25.97 9.39 -10.00
C GLY A 219 -25.78 8.36 -8.87
N PRO A 220 -26.42 7.16 -8.93
CA PRO A 220 -26.35 6.17 -7.87
C PRO A 220 -24.94 5.65 -7.58
N ILE A 221 -24.14 5.36 -8.61
CA ILE A 221 -22.77 4.85 -8.44
C ILE A 221 -21.79 5.95 -8.00
N LYS A 222 -21.97 7.19 -8.46
CA LYS A 222 -21.20 8.35 -7.97
C LYS A 222 -21.49 8.64 -6.50
N ASP A 223 -22.75 8.51 -6.10
CA ASP A 223 -23.18 8.65 -4.72
C ASP A 223 -22.58 7.55 -3.84
N LEU A 224 -22.66 6.28 -4.25
CA LEU A 224 -22.00 5.17 -3.55
C LEU A 224 -20.49 5.41 -3.41
N TYR A 225 -19.81 5.84 -4.48
CA TYR A 225 -18.38 6.15 -4.44
C TYR A 225 -18.07 7.22 -3.40
N SER A 226 -18.83 8.33 -3.39
CA SER A 226 -18.62 9.41 -2.41
C SER A 226 -18.83 8.93 -0.97
N LYS A 227 -19.86 8.11 -0.72
CA LYS A 227 -20.15 7.58 0.61
C LYS A 227 -19.10 6.58 1.07
N ALA A 228 -18.72 5.64 0.21
CA ALA A 228 -17.65 4.68 0.45
C ALA A 228 -16.32 5.38 0.74
N LYS A 229 -16.00 6.46 0.02
CA LYS A 229 -14.81 7.27 0.28
C LYS A 229 -14.81 7.91 1.67
N ILE A 230 -15.92 8.54 2.06
CA ILE A 230 -16.04 9.16 3.39
C ILE A 230 -15.81 8.13 4.49
N LEU A 231 -16.42 6.94 4.35
CA LEU A 231 -16.26 5.88 5.31
C LEU A 231 -14.84 5.29 5.29
N PHE A 232 -14.22 5.15 4.12
CA PHE A 232 -12.84 4.68 3.97
C PHE A 232 -11.82 5.61 4.62
N ASP A 233 -11.92 6.92 4.36
CA ASP A 233 -11.03 7.94 4.93
C ASP A 233 -11.10 7.96 6.46
N PHE A 234 -12.23 7.52 7.05
CA PHE A 234 -12.40 7.33 8.48
C PHE A 234 -11.85 5.98 8.98
N VAL A 235 -12.26 4.88 8.36
CA VAL A 235 -11.95 3.51 8.81
C VAL A 235 -10.47 3.16 8.62
N SER A 236 -9.92 3.38 7.42
CA SER A 236 -8.59 2.89 7.04
C SER A 236 -7.47 3.38 7.97
N PRO A 237 -7.38 4.68 8.34
CA PRO A 237 -6.37 5.13 9.29
C PRO A 237 -6.57 4.59 10.72
N LEU A 238 -7.83 4.38 11.12
CA LEU A 238 -8.19 3.91 12.47
C LEU A 238 -7.88 2.41 12.65
N GLU A 239 -7.81 1.61 11.58
CA GLU A 239 -7.34 0.22 11.66
C GLU A 239 -5.93 0.11 12.26
N TYR A 240 -5.13 1.17 12.16
CA TYR A 240 -3.77 1.25 12.70
C TYR A 240 -3.69 1.95 14.06
N GLY A 241 -4.83 2.15 14.72
CA GLY A 241 -4.96 2.68 16.07
C GLY A 241 -5.96 3.84 16.17
N ILE A 242 -6.84 3.76 17.18
CA ILE A 242 -7.82 4.81 17.49
C ILE A 242 -7.18 5.88 18.37
N SER A 243 -6.62 5.50 19.52
CA SER A 243 -5.87 6.41 20.38
C SER A 243 -4.42 6.61 19.91
N GLU A 244 -3.76 7.67 20.38
CA GLU A 244 -2.31 7.85 20.13
C GLU A 244 -1.47 6.69 20.69
N GLU A 245 -1.89 6.11 21.81
CA GLU A 245 -1.23 4.94 22.39
C GLU A 245 -1.33 3.73 21.47
N ASP A 246 -2.53 3.43 20.95
CA ASP A 246 -2.72 2.31 20.03
C ASP A 246 -1.90 2.50 18.75
N ARG A 247 -1.91 3.71 18.20
CA ARG A 247 -1.16 4.06 16.99
C ARG A 247 0.33 3.86 17.16
N LEU A 248 0.89 4.27 18.30
CA LEU A 248 2.31 4.08 18.58
C LEU A 248 2.63 2.60 18.85
N GLU A 249 1.79 1.89 19.62
CA GLU A 249 2.01 0.47 19.93
C GLU A 249 1.97 -0.40 18.66
N ILE A 250 0.91 -0.28 17.83
CA ILE A 250 0.79 -0.97 16.53
C ILE A 250 1.93 -0.56 15.60
N GLY A 251 2.24 0.75 15.59
CA GLY A 251 3.36 1.34 14.88
C GLY A 251 4.67 0.60 15.17
N LEU A 252 5.05 0.52 16.44
CA LEU A 252 6.27 -0.13 16.90
C LEU A 252 6.24 -1.65 16.72
N LEU A 253 5.10 -2.32 16.94
CA LEU A 253 5.00 -3.78 16.72
C LEU A 253 5.21 -4.18 15.25
N THR A 254 4.87 -3.30 14.31
CA THR A 254 4.97 -3.55 12.87
C THR A 254 6.28 -3.00 12.28
N SER A 255 6.55 -1.71 12.50
CA SER A 255 7.58 -0.96 11.77
C SER A 255 8.86 -0.71 12.56
N MET A 256 9.00 -1.21 13.81
CA MET A 256 10.23 -1.04 14.59
C MET A 256 11.50 -1.54 13.89
N PRO A 257 11.53 -2.72 13.23
CA PRO A 257 12.72 -3.17 12.52
C PRO A 257 13.13 -2.18 11.41
N LEU A 258 12.16 -1.65 10.67
CA LEU A 258 12.40 -0.71 9.58
C LEU A 258 12.95 0.63 10.08
N ILE A 259 12.31 1.23 11.10
CA ILE A 259 12.80 2.51 11.62
C ILE A 259 14.16 2.38 12.32
N LYS A 260 14.46 1.24 12.96
CA LYS A 260 15.82 0.94 13.46
C LYS A 260 16.84 0.94 12.32
N GLN A 261 16.54 0.23 11.23
CA GLN A 261 17.43 0.21 10.06
C GLN A 261 17.63 1.61 9.45
N ILE A 262 16.57 2.41 9.34
CA ILE A 262 16.65 3.80 8.84
C ILE A 262 17.57 4.64 9.74
N VAL A 263 17.45 4.51 11.06
CA VAL A 263 18.27 5.24 12.01
C VAL A 263 19.73 4.80 11.96
N GLU A 264 19.99 3.49 11.88
CA GLU A 264 21.34 2.96 11.70
C GLU A 264 21.98 3.46 10.39
N ASP A 265 21.22 3.52 9.29
CA ASP A 265 21.70 4.08 8.02
C ASP A 265 22.04 5.57 8.13
N LEU A 266 21.18 6.37 8.80
CA LEU A 266 21.42 7.79 9.03
C LEU A 266 22.66 8.03 9.91
N GLU A 267 22.85 7.22 10.96
CA GLU A 267 24.04 7.29 11.82
C GLU A 267 25.30 6.86 11.07
N ALA A 268 25.23 5.83 10.22
CA ALA A 268 26.35 5.35 9.43
C ALA A 268 26.86 6.41 8.43
N CYS A 269 26.00 7.33 8.00
CA CYS A 269 26.34 8.46 7.14
C CYS A 269 27.12 9.59 7.86
N LYS A 270 27.16 9.59 9.21
CA LYS A 270 27.97 10.57 9.97
C LYS A 270 29.46 10.21 10.03
N ARG A 271 29.84 8.99 9.61
CA ARG A 271 31.21 8.52 9.73
C ARG A 271 32.13 9.33 8.81
N PRO A 272 33.38 9.62 9.20
CA PRO A 272 34.29 10.45 8.39
C PRO A 272 34.57 9.92 6.98
N ASP A 273 34.42 8.61 6.78
CA ASP A 273 34.63 7.89 5.52
C ASP A 273 33.32 7.61 4.76
N ALA A 274 32.17 8.12 5.23
CA ALA A 274 30.89 7.87 4.60
C ALA A 274 30.79 8.59 3.25
N ALA A 275 30.51 7.82 2.21
CA ALA A 275 30.12 8.37 0.91
C ALA A 275 28.62 8.67 0.88
N PRO A 276 28.18 9.67 0.09
CA PRO A 276 26.76 9.86 -0.20
C PRO A 276 26.14 8.56 -0.74
N CYS A 277 24.98 8.16 -0.22
CA CYS A 277 24.34 6.92 -0.60
C CYS A 277 22.82 7.05 -0.64
N THR A 278 22.16 6.09 -1.29
CA THR A 278 20.70 5.95 -1.34
C THR A 278 20.28 4.60 -0.79
N ARG A 279 19.23 4.60 0.04
CA ARG A 279 18.60 3.39 0.60
C ARG A 279 17.12 3.44 0.27
N LEU A 280 16.63 2.44 -0.46
CA LEU A 280 15.25 2.37 -0.93
C LEU A 280 14.54 1.20 -0.27
N TYR A 281 13.36 1.45 0.28
CA TYR A 281 12.55 0.49 1.02
C TYR A 281 11.17 0.38 0.38
N PHE A 282 10.90 -0.74 -0.30
CA PHE A 282 9.62 -1.02 -0.95
C PHE A 282 8.77 -1.92 -0.07
N THR A 283 7.57 -1.47 0.28
CA THR A 283 6.63 -2.20 1.13
C THR A 283 5.17 -1.85 0.79
N LYS A 284 4.23 -2.39 1.56
CA LYS A 284 2.78 -2.24 1.45
C LYS A 284 2.25 -1.06 2.27
N GLU A 285 1.05 -0.61 1.96
CA GLU A 285 0.39 0.53 2.61
C GLU A 285 0.38 0.46 4.14
N SER A 286 0.09 -0.72 4.71
CA SER A 286 0.06 -0.91 6.17
C SER A 286 1.38 -0.59 6.86
N HIS A 287 2.51 -0.87 6.22
CA HIS A 287 3.82 -0.49 6.75
C HIS A 287 4.05 1.02 6.67
N VAL A 288 3.54 1.68 5.62
CA VAL A 288 3.63 3.13 5.47
C VAL A 288 2.79 3.85 6.54
N HIS A 289 1.56 3.40 6.80
CA HIS A 289 0.72 3.93 7.89
C HIS A 289 1.39 3.81 9.25
N THR A 290 1.88 2.62 9.58
CA THR A 290 2.53 2.34 10.88
C THR A 290 3.84 3.11 11.05
N LEU A 291 4.64 3.27 9.99
CA LEU A 291 5.84 4.10 10.02
C LEU A 291 5.51 5.59 10.19
N LEU A 292 4.49 6.11 9.49
CA LEU A 292 4.03 7.49 9.70
C LEU A 292 3.55 7.70 11.13
N ASN A 293 2.84 6.74 11.73
CA ASN A 293 2.40 6.85 13.11
C ASN A 293 3.60 6.98 14.06
N ILE A 294 4.67 6.20 13.85
CA ILE A 294 5.93 6.37 14.62
C ILE A 294 6.52 7.77 14.40
N VAL A 295 6.60 8.25 13.16
CA VAL A 295 7.16 9.59 12.86
C VAL A 295 6.38 10.68 13.59
N TYR A 296 5.05 10.70 13.47
CA TYR A 296 4.21 11.72 14.10
C TYR A 296 4.23 11.65 15.64
N LEU A 297 4.23 10.44 16.20
CA LEU A 297 4.19 10.22 17.65
C LEU A 297 5.60 10.18 18.28
N SER A 298 6.65 10.36 17.48
CA SER A 298 8.03 10.54 17.98
C SER A 298 8.22 11.84 18.76
N GLY A 299 7.34 12.82 18.53
CA GLY A 299 7.49 14.20 19.01
C GLY A 299 8.32 15.09 18.08
N ILE A 300 8.75 14.56 16.93
CA ILE A 300 9.45 15.38 15.92
C ILE A 300 8.54 16.52 15.42
N PRO A 301 9.01 17.77 15.36
CA PRO A 301 8.19 18.89 14.90
C PRO A 301 7.81 18.72 13.42
N THR A 302 6.50 18.67 13.14
CA THR A 302 5.96 18.55 11.78
C THR A 302 5.18 19.79 11.37
N LYS A 303 5.21 20.12 10.07
CA LYS A 303 4.49 21.24 9.44
C LYS A 303 3.06 20.89 9.05
N LEU A 304 2.82 19.62 8.72
CA LEU A 304 1.52 19.10 8.32
C LEU A 304 0.97 18.25 9.46
N HIS A 305 -0.24 18.54 9.93
CA HIS A 305 -0.87 17.71 10.94
C HIS A 305 -1.21 16.34 10.34
N LYS A 306 -1.17 15.26 11.13
CA LYS A 306 -1.49 13.90 10.66
C LYS A 306 -2.86 13.82 9.97
N ARG A 307 -3.86 14.50 10.53
CA ARG A 307 -5.22 14.66 9.99
C ARG A 307 -5.27 15.30 8.57
N ASP A 308 -4.21 16.01 8.17
CA ASP A 308 -4.13 16.67 6.87
C ASP A 308 -3.39 15.84 5.82
N ILE A 309 -2.88 14.64 6.18
CA ILE A 309 -2.36 13.73 5.15
C ILE A 309 -3.54 13.07 4.43
N PRO A 310 -3.57 13.11 3.09
CA PRO A 310 -4.61 12.46 2.32
C PRO A 310 -4.43 10.93 2.35
N GLU A 311 -5.35 10.22 1.70
CA GLU A 311 -5.23 8.78 1.47
C GLU A 311 -3.86 8.39 0.90
N LEU A 312 -3.37 7.21 1.30
CA LEU A 312 -2.08 6.71 0.86
C LEU A 312 -2.27 5.93 -0.44
N ASP A 313 -1.90 6.54 -1.56
CA ASP A 313 -2.04 5.95 -2.88
C ASP A 313 -0.80 5.16 -3.32
N TYR A 314 -0.94 4.45 -4.45
CA TYR A 314 0.16 3.71 -5.05
C TYR A 314 1.40 4.60 -5.23
N LEU A 315 2.58 4.11 -4.83
CA LEU A 315 3.85 4.88 -4.78
C LEU A 315 3.89 6.05 -3.77
N THR A 316 3.10 5.97 -2.70
CA THR A 316 3.31 6.79 -1.50
C THR A 316 4.77 6.72 -1.04
N GLN A 317 5.35 7.84 -0.67
CA GLN A 317 6.75 7.96 -0.26
C GLN A 317 6.87 8.66 1.09
N ILE A 318 7.75 8.13 1.94
CA ILE A 318 8.33 8.86 3.08
C ILE A 318 9.83 8.94 2.79
N THR A 319 10.39 10.13 2.89
CA THR A 319 11.81 10.40 2.58
C THR A 319 12.51 10.93 3.81
N PHE A 320 13.72 10.44 4.07
CA PHE A 320 14.61 10.88 5.14
C PHE A 320 15.88 11.41 4.48
N GLU A 321 15.92 12.71 4.23
CA GLU A 321 17.01 13.37 3.49
C GLU A 321 18.04 13.94 4.48
N LEU A 322 19.24 13.39 4.46
CA LEU A 322 20.36 13.85 5.27
C LEU A 322 21.19 14.88 4.48
N TYR A 323 21.40 16.04 5.08
CA TYR A 323 22.21 17.12 4.54
C TYR A 323 23.44 17.35 5.39
N GLU A 324 24.59 17.46 4.73
CA GLU A 324 25.85 17.85 5.34
C GLU A 324 26.16 19.31 4.99
N ARG A 325 26.55 20.08 5.99
CA ARG A 325 27.13 21.42 5.83
C ARG A 325 28.55 21.39 6.36
N SER A 326 29.53 21.64 5.50
CA SER A 326 30.91 21.85 5.95
C SER A 326 30.93 23.05 6.91
N GLY A 327 31.50 22.86 8.10
CA GLY A 327 31.53 23.92 9.10
C GLY A 327 32.36 25.13 8.65
N PRO A 328 32.17 26.31 9.26
CA PRO A 328 32.86 27.53 8.86
C PRO A 328 34.38 27.37 8.92
N THR A 329 35.06 27.62 7.80
CA THR A 329 36.51 27.85 7.78
C THR A 329 36.76 29.21 8.40
N THR A 330 37.12 29.25 9.68
CA THR A 330 37.62 30.50 10.29
C THR A 330 38.98 30.82 9.65
N PRO A 331 39.16 31.99 9.01
CA PRO A 331 40.49 32.44 8.66
C PRO A 331 41.22 32.72 9.97
N SER A 332 42.21 31.90 10.33
CA SER A 332 43.04 32.22 11.49
C SER A 332 43.85 33.48 11.18
N LEU A 333 43.60 34.55 11.93
CA LEU A 333 44.53 35.67 12.04
C LEU A 333 45.78 35.15 12.77
N SER A 334 46.81 34.76 12.01
CA SER A 334 48.23 34.59 12.37
C SER A 334 48.55 34.11 13.80
N THR A 335 49.19 32.97 14.00
CA THR A 335 50.66 32.85 13.92
C THR A 335 51.10 31.44 13.53
N PHE A 336 52.25 31.36 12.85
CA PHE A 336 53.05 30.19 12.45
C PHE A 336 52.75 28.85 13.17
N ASP A 337 52.60 27.79 12.36
CA ASP A 337 52.53 26.36 12.73
C ASP A 337 51.32 25.86 13.53
N SER A 338 50.10 26.04 13.00
CA SER A 338 48.99 25.16 13.41
C SER A 338 48.15 24.73 12.21
N PRO A 339 47.88 23.42 12.03
CA PRO A 339 47.06 22.93 10.94
C PRO A 339 45.66 23.52 11.06
N HIS A 340 45.08 23.95 9.94
CA HIS A 340 43.72 24.47 9.85
C HIS A 340 42.74 23.54 10.58
N HIS A 341 42.23 23.94 11.74
CA HIS A 341 41.16 23.22 12.42
C HIS A 341 39.84 23.57 11.75
N SER A 342 39.45 22.82 10.71
CA SER A 342 38.08 22.85 10.21
C SER A 342 37.14 22.39 11.32
N SER A 343 36.12 23.19 11.65
CA SER A 343 35.04 22.74 12.53
C SER A 343 34.39 21.48 11.94
N PRO A 344 33.93 20.54 12.78
CA PRO A 344 33.31 19.31 12.30
C PRO A 344 32.09 19.62 11.41
N PRO A 345 31.79 18.76 10.43
CA PRO A 345 30.62 18.94 9.58
C PRO A 345 29.34 18.90 10.43
N GLU A 346 28.38 19.71 10.04
CA GLU A 346 27.06 19.74 10.65
C GLU A 346 26.08 18.95 9.80
N TYR A 347 25.22 18.17 10.46
CA TYR A 347 24.25 17.30 9.81
C TYR A 347 22.82 17.73 10.14
N SER A 348 21.97 17.81 9.12
CA SER A 348 20.55 18.06 9.30
C SER A 348 19.69 17.04 8.56
N LEU A 349 18.59 16.62 9.18
CA LEU A 349 17.60 15.73 8.61
C LEU A 349 16.38 16.53 8.15
N ARG A 350 15.85 16.20 6.97
CA ARG A 350 14.55 16.65 6.52
C ARG A 350 13.68 15.44 6.17
N ILE A 351 12.47 15.41 6.70
CA ILE A 351 11.49 14.37 6.36
C ILE A 351 10.51 14.92 5.34
N GLY A 352 10.34 14.23 4.22
CA GLY A 352 9.37 14.54 3.18
C GLY A 352 8.34 13.43 3.00
N PHE A 353 7.17 13.78 2.47
CA PHE A 353 6.05 12.87 2.21
C PHE A 353 5.40 13.16 0.86
N SER A 354 5.13 12.12 0.08
CA SER A 354 4.21 12.17 -1.06
C SER A 354 3.11 11.14 -0.85
N PRO A 355 1.83 11.48 -1.07
CA PRO A 355 0.73 10.52 -0.98
C PRO A 355 0.67 9.56 -2.18
N GLY A 356 1.62 9.62 -3.11
CA GLY A 356 1.67 8.72 -4.24
C GLY A 356 0.84 9.20 -5.43
N SER A 357 0.34 8.25 -6.21
CA SER A 357 -0.35 8.48 -7.47
C SER A 357 -1.86 8.41 -7.31
N GLY A 358 -2.40 9.47 -6.72
CA GLY A 358 -3.82 9.62 -6.41
C GLY A 358 -4.47 10.80 -7.13
N ASN A 359 -5.80 10.78 -7.17
CA ASN A 359 -6.60 11.95 -7.54
C ASN A 359 -7.92 11.92 -6.77
N PRO A 360 -8.37 13.03 -6.15
CA PRO A 360 -9.62 13.04 -5.39
C PRO A 360 -10.88 12.91 -6.26
N ASN A 361 -10.81 13.20 -7.56
CA ASN A 361 -11.95 13.25 -8.47
C ASN A 361 -11.85 12.17 -9.55
N ILE A 362 -11.56 10.92 -9.17
CA ILE A 362 -11.30 9.82 -10.12
C ILE A 362 -12.43 9.70 -11.14
N LEU A 363 -13.69 9.72 -10.70
CA LEU A 363 -14.86 9.55 -11.58
C LEU A 363 -15.04 10.67 -12.62
N ASP A 364 -14.40 11.83 -12.44
CA ASP A 364 -14.48 12.95 -13.39
C ASP A 364 -13.21 13.07 -14.27
N LEU A 365 -12.18 12.24 -14.04
CA LEU A 365 -10.98 12.21 -14.86
C LEU A 365 -11.22 11.56 -16.21
N GLN A 366 -10.61 12.08 -17.27
CA GLN A 366 -10.48 11.33 -18.52
C GLN A 366 -9.23 10.46 -18.45
N MET A 367 -9.43 9.15 -18.39
CA MET A 367 -8.34 8.17 -18.38
C MET A 367 -7.95 7.78 -19.80
N ASP A 368 -6.66 7.77 -20.09
CA ASP A 368 -6.14 7.17 -21.33
C ASP A 368 -5.99 5.66 -21.18
N SER A 369 -5.61 4.97 -22.26
CA SER A 369 -5.42 3.51 -22.25
C SER A 369 -4.25 3.02 -21.37
N LYS A 370 -3.47 3.92 -20.76
CA LYS A 370 -2.42 3.55 -19.80
C LYS A 370 -2.99 3.47 -18.38
N HIS A 371 -4.15 4.08 -18.15
CA HIS A 371 -4.80 4.17 -16.84
C HIS A 371 -3.89 4.74 -15.74
N CYS A 372 -2.97 5.64 -16.10
CA CYS A 372 -1.95 6.16 -15.20
C CYS A 372 -2.38 7.43 -14.49
N LEU A 373 -2.13 7.48 -13.18
CA LEU A 373 -2.18 8.71 -12.40
C LEU A 373 -0.75 9.22 -12.15
N ALA A 374 -0.54 10.52 -12.32
CA ALA A 374 0.74 11.15 -12.01
C ALA A 374 1.04 11.02 -10.52
N VAL A 375 2.30 10.72 -10.17
CA VAL A 375 2.74 10.71 -8.77
C VAL A 375 2.80 12.15 -8.27
N MET A 376 2.11 12.42 -7.16
CA MET A 376 2.07 13.73 -6.53
C MET A 376 3.44 14.14 -5.99
N GLN A 377 3.73 15.44 -6.04
CA GLN A 377 5.00 15.98 -5.58
C GLN A 377 5.20 15.75 -4.07
N ARG A 378 6.44 15.44 -3.67
CA ARG A 378 6.83 15.37 -2.25
C ARG A 378 6.68 16.74 -1.59
N ARG A 379 6.06 16.76 -0.41
CA ARG A 379 5.96 17.91 0.49
C ARG A 379 6.84 17.67 1.72
N ASN A 380 7.45 18.70 2.25
CA ASN A 380 8.26 18.58 3.47
C ASN A 380 7.35 18.44 4.69
N LEU A 381 7.47 17.32 5.42
CA LEU A 381 6.83 17.13 6.72
C LEU A 381 7.54 17.93 7.81
N THR A 382 8.86 18.09 7.73
CA THR A 382 9.66 18.83 8.72
C THR A 382 10.44 19.96 8.06
N ASP A 383 10.90 20.92 8.87
CA ASP A 383 12.06 21.74 8.49
C ASP A 383 13.35 20.91 8.54
N HIS A 384 14.49 21.53 8.19
CA HIS A 384 15.80 20.98 8.49
C HIS A 384 16.00 20.95 10.01
N LEU A 385 16.09 19.76 10.58
CA LEU A 385 16.32 19.54 11.99
C LEU A 385 17.77 19.07 12.20
N PRO A 386 18.50 19.53 13.23
CA PRO A 386 19.78 18.94 13.58
C PRO A 386 19.65 17.42 13.72
N LEU A 387 20.52 16.65 13.08
CA LEU A 387 20.38 15.20 13.01
C LEU A 387 20.28 14.57 14.41
N ASP A 388 21.14 15.00 15.34
CA ASP A 388 21.14 14.46 16.70
C ASP A 388 19.84 14.75 17.45
N ALA A 389 19.21 15.91 17.20
CA ALA A 389 17.89 16.22 17.76
C ALA A 389 16.81 15.34 17.15
N ALA A 390 16.82 15.14 15.82
CA ALA A 390 15.86 14.28 15.14
C ALA A 390 15.97 12.80 15.60
N LEU A 391 17.19 12.28 15.73
CA LEU A 391 17.45 10.93 16.23
C LEU A 391 17.06 10.78 17.70
N HIS A 392 17.19 11.83 18.51
CA HIS A 392 16.78 11.80 19.92
C HIS A 392 15.28 11.56 20.07
N TYR A 393 14.42 12.27 19.31
CA TYR A 393 12.97 12.08 19.34
C TYR A 393 12.57 10.61 19.12
N TYR A 394 13.19 9.97 18.13
CA TYR A 394 12.98 8.56 17.86
C TYR A 394 13.45 7.66 19.01
N LYS A 395 14.70 7.86 19.48
CA LYS A 395 15.30 7.04 20.55
C LYS A 395 14.45 7.10 21.82
N THR A 396 13.94 8.27 22.19
CA THR A 396 13.06 8.44 23.37
C THR A 396 11.82 7.56 23.31
N GLN A 397 11.17 7.42 22.14
CA GLN A 397 9.99 6.56 22.03
C GLN A 397 10.34 5.08 22.01
N VAL A 398 11.43 4.68 21.33
CA VAL A 398 11.82 3.26 21.24
C VAL A 398 12.42 2.74 22.53
N GLU A 399 13.12 3.57 23.29
CA GLU A 399 13.70 3.24 24.59
C GLU A 399 12.69 3.39 25.74
N ASN A 400 11.49 3.90 25.44
CA ASN A 400 10.43 4.10 26.42
C ASN A 400 10.14 2.79 27.18
N PRO A 401 10.25 2.77 28.53
CA PRO A 401 9.99 1.59 29.34
C PRO A 401 8.65 0.91 29.05
N LYS A 402 7.63 1.69 28.68
CA LYS A 402 6.29 1.20 28.30
C LYS A 402 6.34 0.21 27.15
N TYR A 403 7.26 0.40 26.20
CA TYR A 403 7.37 -0.40 24.98
C TYR A 403 8.54 -1.40 25.00
N ARG A 404 9.21 -1.61 26.15
CA ARG A 404 10.30 -2.59 26.28
C ARG A 404 9.88 -4.01 25.87
N SER A 405 8.62 -4.37 26.13
CA SER A 405 8.05 -5.68 25.76
C SER A 405 7.87 -5.84 24.25
N VAL A 406 7.81 -4.76 23.46
CA VAL A 406 7.58 -4.83 22.01
C VAL A 406 8.68 -5.62 21.32
N ASN A 407 9.96 -5.36 21.65
CA ASN A 407 11.08 -6.13 21.09
C ASN A 407 10.98 -7.63 21.42
N ARG A 408 10.50 -7.97 22.63
CA ARG A 408 10.27 -9.36 23.05
C ARG A 408 9.13 -9.98 22.23
N ARG A 409 8.00 -9.30 22.10
CA ARG A 409 6.83 -9.76 21.31
C ARG A 409 7.17 -9.99 19.84
N ILE A 410 7.94 -9.11 19.22
CA ILE A 410 8.42 -9.29 17.84
C ILE A 410 9.28 -10.54 17.74
N ARG A 411 10.25 -10.73 18.66
CA ARG A 411 11.11 -11.92 18.67
C ARG A 411 10.32 -13.22 18.89
N GLU A 412 9.38 -13.21 19.84
CA GLU A 412 8.50 -14.35 20.13
C GLU A 412 7.63 -14.70 18.91
N SER A 413 7.02 -13.69 18.28
CA SER A 413 6.21 -13.86 17.08
C SER A 413 7.01 -14.45 15.92
N ARG A 414 8.26 -13.99 15.71
CA ARG A 414 9.17 -14.56 14.71
C ARG A 414 9.57 -16.00 15.00
N MET A 415 9.86 -16.33 16.27
CA MET A 415 10.19 -17.70 16.67
C MET A 415 8.99 -18.64 16.46
N LEU A 416 7.78 -18.19 16.79
CA LEU A 416 6.53 -18.92 16.51
C LEU A 416 6.34 -19.14 15.01
N GLY A 417 6.51 -18.08 14.20
CA GLY A 417 6.43 -18.17 12.74
C GLY A 417 7.46 -19.16 12.17
N HIS A 418 8.71 -19.11 12.63
CA HIS A 418 9.75 -20.06 12.20
C HIS A 418 9.42 -21.50 12.59
N ARG A 419 8.88 -21.73 13.80
CA ARG A 419 8.46 -23.08 14.23
C ARG A 419 7.30 -23.62 13.38
N LEU A 420 6.35 -22.76 13.01
CA LEU A 420 5.24 -23.15 12.12
C LEU A 420 5.75 -23.47 10.71
N VAL A 421 6.64 -22.66 10.14
CA VAL A 421 7.23 -22.94 8.82
C VAL A 421 8.06 -24.22 8.83
N VAL A 422 8.83 -24.47 9.90
CA VAL A 422 9.57 -25.75 10.03
C VAL A 422 8.61 -26.92 10.15
N ALA A 423 7.53 -26.79 10.93
CA ALA A 423 6.51 -27.84 11.04
C ALA A 423 5.75 -28.07 9.73
N GLU A 424 5.43 -27.01 8.97
CA GLU A 424 4.80 -27.12 7.64
C GLU A 424 5.75 -27.78 6.63
N ASN A 425 7.05 -27.45 6.64
CA ASN A 425 8.03 -28.12 5.80
C ASN A 425 8.27 -29.57 6.24
N GLU A 426 8.27 -29.87 7.54
CA GLU A 426 8.35 -31.24 8.06
C GLU A 426 7.08 -32.05 7.72
N GLU A 427 5.90 -31.43 7.70
CA GLU A 427 4.66 -32.04 7.24
C GLU A 427 4.65 -32.24 5.71
N GLU A 428 5.16 -31.28 4.91
CA GLU A 428 5.34 -31.45 3.46
C GLU A 428 6.36 -32.56 3.14
N ASP A 429 7.49 -32.61 3.85
CA ASP A 429 8.50 -33.68 3.74
C ASP A 429 7.93 -35.05 4.19
N MET A 430 6.96 -35.06 5.11
CA MET A 430 6.23 -36.27 5.53
C MET A 430 5.09 -36.68 4.57
N ILE A 431 4.61 -35.77 3.72
CA ILE A 431 3.58 -36.05 2.70
C ILE A 431 4.21 -36.60 1.41
N GLU A 432 5.54 -36.48 1.21
CA GLU A 432 6.21 -37.05 0.04
C GLU A 432 6.44 -38.58 0.09
N ASP A 433 6.20 -39.29 1.21
CA ASP A 433 6.56 -40.71 1.33
C ASP A 433 5.42 -41.74 1.45
N GLU A 434 4.13 -41.38 1.54
CA GLU A 434 3.04 -42.37 1.48
C GLU A 434 1.75 -41.86 0.82
N ALA A 435 1.69 -41.91 -0.52
CA ALA A 435 0.41 -42.02 -1.23
C ALA A 435 0.58 -42.79 -2.55
N PRO A 436 0.11 -44.05 -2.67
CA PRO A 436 0.11 -44.74 -3.95
C PRO A 436 -0.91 -44.08 -4.90
N LEU A 437 -0.42 -43.63 -6.05
CA LEU A 437 -1.23 -43.18 -7.19
C LEU A 437 -2.27 -44.24 -7.58
N MET A 438 -3.54 -44.04 -7.18
CA MET A 438 -4.67 -44.76 -7.79
C MET A 438 -5.02 -44.10 -9.12
N ILE A 439 -4.52 -44.69 -10.20
CA ILE A 439 -4.95 -44.40 -11.57
C ILE A 439 -6.30 -45.10 -11.79
N ILE A 440 -7.40 -44.33 -11.81
CA ILE A 440 -8.70 -44.79 -12.29
C ILE A 440 -8.74 -44.54 -13.80
N GLY A 441 -8.81 -45.63 -14.57
CA GLY A 441 -8.69 -45.64 -16.03
C GLY A 441 -9.86 -44.98 -16.77
N SER A 442 -9.51 -44.26 -17.83
CA SER A 442 -10.40 -43.95 -18.97
C SER A 442 -10.14 -44.96 -20.11
N PRO A 443 -11.13 -45.29 -20.96
CA PRO A 443 -11.04 -46.38 -21.93
C PRO A 443 -10.08 -46.05 -23.10
N PRO A 444 -9.57 -47.06 -23.84
CA PRO A 444 -8.49 -46.87 -24.79
C PRO A 444 -9.03 -46.24 -26.09
N VAL A 445 -8.47 -45.10 -26.48
CA VAL A 445 -8.65 -44.52 -27.82
C VAL A 445 -7.56 -45.08 -28.73
N GLU A 446 -7.97 -45.77 -29.78
CA GLU A 446 -7.10 -46.34 -30.81
C GLU A 446 -6.33 -45.25 -31.58
N ARG A 447 -5.12 -45.63 -32.01
CA ARG A 447 -4.15 -44.81 -32.75
C ARG A 447 -4.72 -44.29 -34.07
N GLY A 448 -4.68 -42.97 -34.27
CA GLY A 448 -4.84 -42.38 -35.61
C GLY A 448 -4.75 -40.86 -35.62
N GLY A 449 -3.59 -40.32 -36.02
CA GLY A 449 -3.49 -39.05 -36.75
C GLY A 449 -3.56 -37.73 -35.96
N LEU A 450 -2.42 -37.28 -35.43
CA LEU A 450 -2.15 -35.85 -35.27
C LEU A 450 -1.70 -35.30 -36.62
N GLU A 451 -2.64 -34.81 -37.44
CA GLU A 451 -2.38 -33.85 -38.52
C GLU A 451 -3.72 -33.43 -39.14
N ALA A 452 -4.25 -32.29 -38.68
CA ALA A 452 -5.08 -31.34 -39.43
C ALA A 452 -5.91 -30.52 -38.44
N TYR A 453 -5.47 -29.32 -38.07
CA TYR A 453 -6.36 -28.18 -37.80
C TYR A 453 -5.53 -26.88 -37.77
N PHE A 454 -4.81 -26.62 -38.86
CA PHE A 454 -4.58 -25.26 -39.34
C PHE A 454 -5.02 -25.22 -40.80
N GLN A 455 -5.77 -24.17 -41.15
CA GLN A 455 -6.36 -23.85 -42.45
C GLN A 455 -7.73 -24.49 -42.76
N ARG A 456 -8.78 -23.67 -42.67
CA ARG A 456 -9.50 -23.20 -43.86
C ARG A 456 -10.51 -22.09 -43.50
N ALA A 457 -10.22 -20.88 -43.98
CA ALA A 457 -11.23 -19.93 -44.41
C ALA A 457 -10.56 -18.93 -45.37
N ASN A 458 -10.34 -19.37 -46.61
CA ASN A 458 -10.32 -18.49 -47.78
C ASN A 458 -10.57 -19.35 -49.02
N LEU A 459 -11.68 -19.06 -49.69
CA LEU A 459 -12.07 -19.31 -51.08
C LEU A 459 -13.62 -19.24 -51.10
N GLY A 460 -14.29 -18.35 -51.83
CA GLY A 460 -13.82 -17.32 -52.74
C GLY A 460 -15.00 -16.68 -53.49
N ALA A 461 -14.67 -15.72 -54.34
CA ALA A 461 -15.20 -15.47 -55.68
C ALA A 461 -14.38 -14.32 -56.29
#